data_AF-A0A9E4TVD5-F1
#
_entry.id   AF-A0A9E4TVD5-F1
#
_cell.length_a   1.000
_cell.length_b   1.000
_cell.length_c   1.000
_cell.angle_alpha   90.00
_cell.angle_beta   90.00
_cell.angle_gamma   90.00
#
_symmetry.space_group_name_H-M   'P 1'
#
loop_
_entity.id
_entity.type
_entity.pdbx_description
1 polymer ?
#
loop_
_entity_poly.entity_id
_entity_poly.type
_entity_poly.pdbx_seq_one_letter_code
_entity_poly.pdbx_strand_id
1 'polypeptide(L)'
;MKLHSSIGVAALTIAALQSAPAYSAVMGSLVFTEPTATVAANEIVDVWVTLSLEENSDPLSYDRSAPPLHGWHEDDFPSEANGVPFASYERVVLFTTRTCSDTFTLNCGDAGSQYSFSVPTSDSWFDVDGTMAPGDTADFLLYQLTPDADGAEPGVYQLHTAGLGLSVQGWD
;
A
#
# COMPACT_ATOMS: atom_id res chain seq x y z
N MET A 1 40.45 -14.42 -63.51
CA MET A 1 39.60 -14.93 -62.40
C MET A 1 40.32 -14.63 -61.09
N LYS A 2 39.93 -13.55 -60.41
CA LYS A 2 40.32 -13.22 -59.03
C LYS A 2 39.07 -12.64 -58.37
N LEU A 3 38.64 -13.31 -57.30
CA LEU A 3 37.48 -12.99 -56.49
C LEU A 3 37.97 -12.10 -55.35
N HIS A 4 37.44 -10.89 -55.20
CA HIS A 4 37.56 -10.11 -53.96
C HIS A 4 36.18 -9.61 -53.56
N SER A 5 35.70 -10.13 -52.43
CA SER A 5 34.50 -9.71 -51.73
C SER A 5 34.86 -8.57 -50.78
N SER A 6 33.99 -7.57 -50.65
CA SER A 6 34.09 -6.54 -49.61
C SER A 6 32.70 -6.25 -49.07
N ILE A 7 32.59 -6.37 -47.75
CA ILE A 7 31.39 -6.25 -46.92
C ILE A 7 31.17 -4.78 -46.55
N GLY A 8 29.90 -4.38 -46.47
CA GLY A 8 29.41 -3.58 -45.33
C GLY A 8 29.01 -2.13 -45.59
N VAL A 9 27.70 -1.87 -45.57
CA VAL A 9 27.15 -0.68 -44.90
C VAL A 9 25.94 -1.15 -44.09
N ALA A 10 26.16 -1.42 -42.80
CA ALA A 10 25.08 -1.46 -41.83
C ALA A 10 24.83 0.00 -41.42
N ALA A 11 23.70 0.57 -41.86
CA ALA A 11 23.22 1.82 -41.31
C ALA A 11 22.73 1.53 -39.89
N LEU A 12 23.58 1.82 -38.90
CA LEU A 12 23.17 1.84 -37.50
C LEU A 12 22.31 3.09 -37.33
N THR A 13 20.99 2.94 -37.46
CA THR A 13 20.05 3.96 -36.98
C THR A 13 20.17 3.98 -35.46
N ILE A 14 20.90 4.96 -34.94
CA ILE A 14 20.80 5.35 -33.54
C ILE A 14 19.38 5.89 -33.38
N ALA A 15 18.46 4.99 -32.99
CA ALA A 15 17.26 5.43 -32.29
C ALA A 15 17.79 6.08 -31.01
N ALA A 16 17.81 7.40 -30.99
CA ALA A 16 17.90 8.13 -29.74
C ALA A 16 16.65 7.70 -28.95
N LEU A 17 16.82 6.69 -28.10
CA LEU A 17 16.01 6.53 -26.91
C LEU A 17 16.24 7.81 -26.12
N GLN A 18 15.47 8.83 -26.45
CA GLN A 18 15.20 9.91 -25.53
C GLN A 18 14.54 9.20 -24.35
N SER A 19 15.34 8.84 -23.35
CA SER A 19 14.84 8.52 -22.03
C SER A 19 14.03 9.74 -21.62
N ALA A 20 12.70 9.61 -21.72
CA ALA A 20 11.82 10.58 -21.10
C ALA A 20 12.27 10.70 -19.64
N PRO A 21 12.28 11.91 -19.05
CA PRO A 21 12.38 12.01 -17.61
C PRO A 21 11.13 11.31 -17.04
N ALA A 22 11.28 10.06 -16.62
CA ALA A 22 10.27 9.35 -15.87
C ALA A 22 10.33 9.91 -14.44
N TYR A 23 9.56 10.96 -14.20
CA TYR A 23 9.05 11.24 -12.87
C TYR A 23 7.55 11.01 -12.97
N SER A 24 7.16 9.73 -13.03
CA SER A 24 5.78 9.36 -12.78
C SER A 24 5.67 9.13 -11.29
N ALA A 25 4.69 9.71 -10.60
CA ALA A 25 4.51 9.36 -9.20
C ALA A 25 4.18 7.84 -9.09
N VAL A 26 4.36 7.25 -7.90
CA VAL A 26 3.72 5.96 -7.62
C VAL A 26 2.21 6.20 -7.62
N MET A 27 1.52 5.63 -8.61
CA MET A 27 0.10 5.78 -8.86
C MET A 27 -0.60 4.45 -8.71
N GLY A 28 -1.66 4.42 -7.91
CA GLY A 28 -2.42 3.21 -7.68
C GLY A 28 -3.71 3.47 -6.94
N SER A 29 -4.48 2.40 -6.78
CA SER A 29 -5.74 2.39 -6.05
C SER A 29 -5.72 1.32 -4.97
N LEU A 30 -6.37 1.60 -3.86
CA LEU A 30 -6.71 0.62 -2.83
C LEU A 30 -8.21 0.40 -2.84
N VAL A 31 -8.62 -0.85 -2.98
CA VAL A 31 -10.01 -1.26 -2.96
C VAL A 31 -10.22 -2.24 -1.83
N PHE A 32 -11.10 -1.89 -0.89
CA PHE A 32 -11.50 -2.83 0.14
C PHE A 32 -12.35 -3.92 -0.49
N THR A 33 -11.95 -5.16 -0.27
CA THR A 33 -12.82 -6.29 -0.57
C THR A 33 -13.88 -6.29 0.51
N GLU A 34 -15.05 -5.72 0.21
CA GLU A 34 -16.21 -5.80 1.09
C GLU A 34 -16.64 -7.27 1.21
N PRO A 35 -16.54 -7.91 2.39
CA PRO A 35 -17.10 -9.23 2.55
C PRO A 35 -18.62 -9.10 2.63
N THR A 36 -19.29 -9.14 1.47
CA THR A 36 -20.76 -9.21 1.42
C THR A 36 -21.19 -10.67 1.57
N ALA A 37 -21.19 -11.17 2.80
CA ALA A 37 -21.58 -12.54 3.10
C ALA A 37 -22.45 -12.62 4.36
N THR A 38 -23.32 -13.62 4.39
CA THR A 38 -23.93 -14.07 5.64
C THR A 38 -22.92 -14.94 6.36
N VAL A 39 -22.50 -14.51 7.54
CA VAL A 39 -21.54 -15.23 8.39
C VAL A 39 -22.25 -15.83 9.60
N ALA A 40 -21.67 -16.89 10.17
CA ALA A 40 -22.16 -17.44 11.44
C ALA A 40 -21.84 -16.50 12.61
N ALA A 41 -22.60 -16.60 13.70
CA ALA A 41 -22.44 -15.71 14.87
C ALA A 41 -21.02 -15.74 15.49
N ASN A 42 -20.30 -16.85 15.35
CA ASN A 42 -18.96 -17.05 15.90
C ASN A 42 -17.87 -17.03 14.82
N GLU A 43 -18.20 -16.59 13.60
CA GLU A 43 -17.28 -16.58 12.49
C GLU A 43 -16.36 -15.36 12.54
N ILE A 44 -15.05 -15.61 12.40
CA ILE A 44 -14.06 -14.56 12.19
C ILE A 44 -14.18 -14.07 10.75
N VAL A 45 -14.29 -12.76 10.59
CA VAL A 45 -14.39 -12.13 9.26
C VAL A 45 -13.06 -11.47 8.92
N ASP A 46 -12.44 -11.95 7.85
CA ASP A 46 -11.24 -11.34 7.30
C ASP A 46 -11.61 -10.18 6.38
N VAL A 47 -11.01 -9.01 6.62
CA VAL A 47 -11.15 -7.86 5.73
C VAL A 47 -9.88 -7.75 4.90
N TRP A 48 -10.05 -7.83 3.59
CA TRP A 48 -8.95 -7.75 2.62
C TRP A 48 -8.98 -6.42 1.90
N VAL A 49 -7.81 -5.99 1.43
CA VAL A 49 -7.65 -4.84 0.55
C VAL A 49 -6.78 -5.23 -0.64
N THR A 50 -7.16 -4.81 -1.83
CA THR A 50 -6.38 -4.97 -3.04
C THR A 50 -5.69 -3.65 -3.38
N LEU A 51 -4.36 -3.65 -3.43
CA LEU A 51 -3.57 -2.59 -4.03
C LEU A 51 -3.39 -2.91 -5.51
N SER A 52 -3.59 -1.92 -6.38
CA SER A 52 -3.31 -2.02 -7.80
C SER A 52 -2.48 -0.82 -8.23
N LEU A 53 -1.37 -1.05 -8.94
CA LEU A 53 -0.59 0.01 -9.56
C LEU A 53 -1.07 0.26 -10.98
N GLU A 54 -1.14 1.53 -11.38
CA GLU A 54 -1.48 1.89 -12.76
C GLU A 54 -0.35 1.48 -13.71
N GLU A 55 -0.66 1.15 -14.98
CA GLU A 55 0.35 0.71 -15.97
C GLU A 55 1.41 1.78 -16.26
N ASN A 56 1.08 3.05 -16.04
CA ASN A 56 1.96 4.22 -16.20
C ASN A 56 2.58 4.71 -14.88
N SER A 57 2.41 3.98 -13.78
CA SER A 57 3.03 4.29 -12.48
C SER A 57 4.55 4.07 -12.52
N ASP A 58 5.28 4.69 -11.59
CA ASP A 58 6.59 4.18 -11.19
C ASP A 58 6.43 2.90 -10.32
N PRO A 59 7.43 2.00 -10.27
CA PRO A 59 7.36 0.84 -9.39
C PRO A 59 7.24 1.24 -7.92
N LEU A 60 6.39 0.54 -7.16
CA LEU A 60 6.37 0.67 -5.70
C LEU A 60 7.42 -0.27 -5.12
N SER A 61 8.44 0.28 -4.46
CA SER A 61 9.40 -0.52 -3.69
C SER A 61 9.31 -0.16 -2.21
N TYR A 62 9.25 -1.15 -1.33
CA TYR A 62 9.31 -0.95 0.11
C TYR A 62 10.24 -1.99 0.73
N ASP A 63 11.29 -1.51 1.41
CA ASP A 63 12.30 -2.31 2.09
C ASP A 63 12.35 -1.95 3.56
N ARG A 64 11.80 -2.84 4.39
CA ARG A 64 11.75 -2.63 5.86
C ARG A 64 13.12 -2.55 6.50
N SER A 65 14.12 -3.18 5.89
CA SER A 65 15.49 -3.22 6.39
C SER A 65 16.28 -1.93 6.13
N ALA A 66 15.72 -0.99 5.35
CA ALA A 66 16.36 0.26 4.95
C ALA A 66 15.69 1.53 5.54
N PRO A 67 15.55 1.67 6.87
CA PRO A 67 15.07 2.93 7.47
C PRO A 67 16.04 4.09 7.20
N PRO A 68 15.57 5.35 7.19
CA PRO A 68 14.22 5.78 7.55
C PRO A 68 13.23 5.83 6.37
N LEU A 69 13.71 5.69 5.13
CA LEU A 69 12.91 5.88 3.91
C LEU A 69 12.34 4.59 3.34
N HIS A 70 12.82 3.44 3.83
CA HIS A 70 12.34 2.12 3.44
C HIS A 70 12.39 1.86 1.93
N GLY A 71 13.49 2.27 1.29
CA GLY A 71 13.71 2.06 -0.14
C GLY A 71 13.08 3.10 -1.08
N TRP A 72 12.35 4.08 -0.55
CA TRP A 72 11.84 5.22 -1.32
C TRP A 72 12.88 6.32 -1.52
N HIS A 73 12.71 7.09 -2.59
CA HIS A 73 13.56 8.23 -2.87
C HIS A 73 13.13 9.43 -2.02
N GLU A 74 14.13 10.19 -1.55
CA GLU A 74 13.89 11.35 -0.71
C GLU A 74 13.02 12.43 -1.40
N ASP A 75 13.15 12.53 -2.72
CA ASP A 75 12.37 13.43 -3.57
C ASP A 75 10.87 13.09 -3.64
N ASP A 76 10.47 11.89 -3.19
CA ASP A 76 9.07 11.47 -3.11
C ASP A 76 8.35 12.05 -1.88
N PHE A 77 9.09 12.66 -0.94
CA PHE A 77 8.55 13.19 0.30
C PHE A 77 8.44 14.72 0.31
N PRO A 78 7.51 15.28 1.10
CA PRO A 78 7.46 16.72 1.31
C PRO A 78 8.78 17.23 1.89
N SER A 79 9.37 18.24 1.26
CA SER A 79 10.62 18.86 1.71
C SER A 79 10.48 19.76 2.94
N GLU A 80 9.25 20.04 3.37
CA GLU A 80 8.94 20.87 4.53
C GLU A 80 7.66 20.41 5.23
N ALA A 81 7.54 20.72 6.52
CA ALA A 81 6.31 20.58 7.29
C ALA A 81 5.98 21.90 7.99
N ASN A 82 4.73 22.36 7.86
CA ASN A 82 4.26 23.63 8.42
C ASN A 82 5.13 24.85 8.04
N GLY A 83 5.73 24.83 6.83
CA GLY A 83 6.61 25.90 6.34
C GLY A 83 8.04 25.89 6.90
N VAL A 84 8.44 24.81 7.58
CA VAL A 84 9.81 24.60 8.05
C VAL A 84 10.44 23.47 7.21
N PRO A 85 11.56 23.73 6.49
CA PRO A 85 12.26 22.71 5.73
C PRO A 85 12.80 21.59 6.62
N PHE A 86 12.80 20.37 6.11
CA PHE A 86 13.52 19.27 6.76
C PHE A 86 15.02 19.38 6.48
N ALA A 87 15.85 19.27 7.52
CA ALA A 87 17.29 19.02 7.40
C ALA A 87 17.59 17.52 7.26
N SER A 88 16.74 16.67 7.84
CA SER A 88 16.82 15.21 7.66
C SER A 88 15.49 14.53 8.00
N TYR A 89 15.21 13.40 7.35
CA TYR A 89 14.08 12.54 7.72
C TYR A 89 14.46 11.61 8.87
N GLU A 90 13.62 11.60 9.90
CA GLU A 90 13.73 10.69 11.04
C GLU A 90 13.01 9.36 10.76
N ARG A 91 11.82 9.45 10.16
CA ARG A 91 10.94 8.31 9.98
C ARG A 91 9.94 8.53 8.84
N VAL A 92 9.81 7.56 7.96
CA VAL A 92 8.75 7.50 6.96
C VAL A 92 8.00 6.18 7.13
N VAL A 93 6.73 6.21 7.51
CA VAL A 93 5.97 4.98 7.79
C VAL A 93 4.56 5.01 7.23
N LEU A 94 4.18 3.89 6.63
CA LEU A 94 2.81 3.60 6.22
C LEU A 94 1.91 3.38 7.43
N PHE A 95 0.75 4.04 7.44
CA PHE A 95 -0.23 3.91 8.53
C PHE A 95 -1.64 3.70 7.98
N THR A 96 -2.41 2.90 8.71
CA THR A 96 -3.83 2.65 8.44
C THR A 96 -4.68 3.59 9.26
N THR A 97 -5.84 3.92 8.70
CA THR A 97 -6.93 4.50 9.46
C THR A 97 -8.18 3.66 9.26
N ARG A 98 -9.03 3.65 10.28
CA ARG A 98 -10.42 3.20 10.16
C ARG A 98 -11.28 3.96 11.14
N THR A 99 -12.58 3.95 10.88
CA THR A 99 -13.55 4.33 11.91
C THR A 99 -13.55 3.27 13.00
N CYS A 100 -13.27 3.69 14.24
CA CYS A 100 -13.27 2.79 15.39
C CYS A 100 -14.65 2.53 15.98
N SER A 101 -15.62 3.43 15.77
CA SER A 101 -16.96 3.27 16.32
C SER A 101 -18.00 3.31 15.22
N ASP A 102 -18.78 2.25 15.12
CA ASP A 102 -19.78 2.06 14.08
C ASP A 102 -20.98 1.26 14.59
N THR A 103 -21.83 0.73 13.70
CA THR A 103 -23.02 -0.05 14.06
C THR A 103 -22.70 -1.35 14.81
N PHE A 104 -21.43 -1.78 14.85
CA PHE A 104 -21.01 -3.07 15.39
C PHE A 104 -19.67 -3.07 16.14
N THR A 105 -18.99 -1.93 16.20
CA THR A 105 -17.79 -1.76 17.02
C THR A 105 -17.92 -0.49 17.85
N LEU A 106 -17.43 -0.53 19.08
CA LEU A 106 -17.24 0.64 19.95
C LEU A 106 -15.74 0.79 20.17
N ASN A 107 -15.16 1.95 19.84
CA ASN A 107 -13.73 2.24 20.03
C ASN A 107 -12.78 1.10 19.60
N CYS A 108 -13.04 0.50 18.45
CA CYS A 108 -12.25 -0.60 17.88
C CYS A 108 -12.32 -1.92 18.68
N GLY A 109 -13.34 -2.14 19.52
CA GLY A 109 -13.57 -3.42 20.20
C GLY A 109 -13.74 -3.33 21.72
N ASP A 110 -14.10 -2.17 22.26
CA ASP A 110 -14.46 -1.99 23.67
C ASP A 110 -15.70 -2.81 24.03
N ALA A 111 -15.90 -3.01 25.34
CA ALA A 111 -17.04 -3.73 25.89
C ALA A 111 -18.38 -3.19 25.34
N GLY A 112 -19.21 -4.10 24.82
CA GLY A 112 -20.47 -3.78 24.14
C GLY A 112 -20.36 -3.71 22.62
N SER A 113 -19.17 -3.92 22.05
CA SER A 113 -19.01 -4.20 20.63
C SER A 113 -19.66 -5.54 20.26
N GLN A 114 -19.96 -5.74 18.98
CA GLN A 114 -20.33 -7.07 18.45
C GLN A 114 -19.10 -7.84 17.99
N TYR A 115 -18.07 -7.08 17.58
CA TYR A 115 -16.78 -7.60 17.14
C TYR A 115 -15.65 -6.82 17.81
N SER A 116 -14.61 -7.55 18.18
CA SER A 116 -13.28 -7.03 18.44
C SER A 116 -12.46 -7.01 17.15
N PHE A 117 -11.41 -6.19 17.14
CA PHE A 117 -10.53 -6.01 15.99
C PHE A 117 -9.11 -6.45 16.33
N SER A 118 -8.47 -7.13 15.38
CA SER A 118 -7.05 -7.45 15.44
C SER A 118 -6.37 -7.25 14.09
N VAL A 119 -5.17 -6.68 14.11
CA VAL A 119 -4.28 -6.69 12.94
C VAL A 119 -3.51 -8.02 12.88
N PRO A 120 -3.21 -8.55 11.67
CA PRO A 120 -2.60 -9.88 11.53
C PRO A 120 -1.16 -9.96 12.04
N THR A 121 -0.44 -8.83 12.05
CA THR A 121 0.94 -8.72 12.53
C THR A 121 1.08 -7.50 13.44
N SER A 122 1.98 -7.57 14.43
CA SER A 122 2.22 -6.47 15.38
C SER A 122 2.92 -5.26 14.76
N ASP A 123 3.56 -5.46 13.59
CA ASP A 123 4.59 -4.53 13.11
C ASP A 123 4.19 -3.76 11.85
N SER A 124 3.24 -4.26 11.04
CA SER A 124 2.67 -3.53 9.91
C SER A 124 1.59 -4.35 9.20
N TRP A 125 0.38 -3.79 9.13
CA TRP A 125 -0.73 -4.21 8.29
C TRP A 125 -0.43 -4.28 6.78
N PHE A 126 0.66 -3.67 6.33
CA PHE A 126 1.13 -3.71 4.94
C PHE A 126 2.42 -4.52 4.88
N ASP A 127 2.30 -5.84 4.72
CA ASP A 127 3.39 -6.79 4.52
C ASP A 127 3.87 -6.86 3.08
N VAL A 128 4.03 -5.69 2.47
CA VAL A 128 4.89 -5.56 1.31
C VAL A 128 6.30 -5.45 1.85
N ASP A 129 7.14 -6.43 1.52
CA ASP A 129 8.59 -6.25 1.50
C ASP A 129 9.01 -6.68 0.09
N GLY A 130 9.63 -5.76 -0.65
CA GLY A 130 9.95 -5.96 -2.07
C GLY A 130 9.33 -4.90 -2.99
N THR A 131 9.14 -5.30 -4.26
CA THR A 131 8.80 -4.37 -5.34
C THR A 131 7.58 -4.87 -6.12
N MET A 132 6.63 -3.98 -6.36
CA MET A 132 5.53 -4.15 -7.30
C MET A 132 5.81 -3.35 -8.56
N ALA A 133 5.68 -3.99 -9.73
CA ALA A 133 5.82 -3.34 -11.02
C ALA A 133 4.52 -2.59 -11.40
N PRO A 134 4.59 -1.63 -12.33
CA PRO A 134 3.40 -0.99 -12.90
C PRO A 134 2.46 -2.03 -13.51
N GLY A 135 1.16 -1.92 -13.20
CA GLY A 135 0.14 -2.91 -13.58
C GLY A 135 0.00 -4.10 -12.61
N ASP A 136 0.88 -4.26 -11.62
CA ASP A 136 0.75 -5.32 -10.63
C ASP A 136 -0.42 -5.07 -9.67
N THR A 137 -0.98 -6.17 -9.16
CA THR A 137 -2.00 -6.17 -8.11
C THR A 137 -1.56 -7.07 -6.95
N ALA A 138 -1.82 -6.64 -5.72
CA ALA A 138 -1.53 -7.42 -4.52
C ALA A 138 -2.68 -7.31 -3.51
N ASP A 139 -3.05 -8.44 -2.93
CA ASP A 139 -4.06 -8.53 -1.88
C ASP A 139 -3.39 -8.61 -0.51
N PHE A 140 -3.92 -7.82 0.44
CA PHE A 140 -3.43 -7.76 1.81
C PHE A 140 -4.57 -8.04 2.79
N LEU A 141 -4.31 -8.92 3.76
CA LEU A 141 -5.19 -9.04 4.91
C LEU A 141 -4.98 -7.80 5.76
N LEU A 142 -6.03 -6.99 5.82
CA LEU A 142 -6.01 -5.69 6.49
C LEU A 142 -6.15 -5.87 8.01
N TYR A 143 -7.18 -6.61 8.40
CA TYR A 143 -7.47 -6.96 9.78
C TYR A 143 -8.52 -8.07 9.83
N GLN A 144 -8.71 -8.62 11.02
CA GLN A 144 -9.74 -9.59 11.33
C GLN A 144 -10.74 -9.00 12.31
N LEU A 145 -12.01 -9.29 12.09
CA LEU A 145 -13.10 -9.01 13.01
C LEU A 145 -13.44 -10.32 13.72
N THR A 146 -13.20 -10.35 15.03
CA THR A 146 -13.52 -11.51 15.87
C THR A 146 -14.76 -11.21 16.68
N PRO A 147 -15.84 -11.99 16.54
CA PRO A 147 -17.06 -11.76 17.32
C PRO A 147 -16.78 -11.92 18.80
N ASP A 148 -17.51 -11.17 19.62
CA ASP A 148 -17.40 -11.28 21.08
C ASP A 148 -17.79 -12.68 21.57
N ALA A 149 -17.48 -13.02 22.83
CA ALA A 149 -17.58 -14.38 23.35
C ALA A 149 -18.98 -15.02 23.25
N ASP A 150 -20.04 -14.20 23.22
CA ASP A 150 -21.43 -14.64 23.08
C ASP A 150 -21.87 -14.76 21.60
N GLY A 151 -20.97 -14.45 20.66
CA GLY A 151 -21.24 -14.33 19.22
C GLY A 151 -21.77 -12.95 18.85
N ALA A 152 -21.69 -12.61 17.57
CA ALA A 152 -22.34 -11.42 17.03
C ALA A 152 -23.85 -11.62 16.91
N GLU A 153 -24.62 -10.64 17.33
CA GLU A 153 -26.08 -10.64 17.21
C GLU A 153 -26.51 -10.69 15.72
N PRO A 154 -27.69 -11.26 15.42
CA PRO A 154 -28.21 -11.24 14.06
C PRO A 154 -28.48 -9.80 13.58
N GLY A 155 -27.89 -9.41 12.45
CA GLY A 155 -28.08 -8.07 11.91
C GLY A 155 -27.29 -7.81 10.63
N VAL A 156 -27.45 -6.59 10.11
CA VAL A 156 -26.60 -6.08 9.03
C VAL A 156 -25.59 -5.14 9.67
N TYR A 157 -24.32 -5.42 9.42
CA TYR A 157 -23.20 -4.64 9.90
C TYR A 157 -22.52 -3.96 8.71
N GLN A 158 -22.25 -2.66 8.84
CA GLN A 158 -21.58 -1.88 7.80
C GLN A 158 -20.42 -1.15 8.44
N LEU A 159 -19.24 -1.27 7.82
CA LEU A 159 -18.08 -0.48 8.20
C LEU A 159 -18.05 0.76 7.33
N HIS A 160 -17.98 1.93 7.93
CA HIS A 160 -18.11 3.17 7.18
C HIS A 160 -16.81 3.74 6.61
N THR A 161 -15.62 3.42 7.15
CA THR A 161 -14.37 3.93 6.57
C THR A 161 -13.12 3.16 7.01
N ALA A 162 -12.23 2.94 6.06
CA ALA A 162 -10.83 2.54 6.25
C ALA A 162 -9.93 3.24 5.21
N GLY A 163 -8.63 3.37 5.46
CA GLY A 163 -7.69 4.03 4.55
C GLY A 163 -6.22 3.72 4.84
N LEU A 164 -5.34 3.97 3.84
CA LEU A 164 -3.87 3.95 3.93
C LEU A 164 -3.35 5.38 3.80
N GLY A 165 -2.32 5.69 4.56
CA GLY A 165 -1.59 6.94 4.44
C GLY A 165 -0.11 6.73 4.70
N LEU A 166 0.64 7.80 4.44
CA LEU A 166 2.06 7.90 4.72
C LEU A 166 2.31 8.98 5.75
N SER A 167 3.03 8.64 6.82
CA SER A 167 3.50 9.60 7.82
C SER A 167 4.99 9.83 7.62
N VAL A 168 5.35 11.09 7.39
CA VAL A 168 6.74 11.55 7.25
C VAL A 168 7.07 12.42 8.47
N GLN A 169 8.17 12.10 9.14
CA GLN A 169 8.69 12.80 10.30
C GLN A 169 10.17 13.10 10.07
N GLY A 170 10.61 14.28 10.47
CA GLY A 170 11.98 14.74 10.27
C GLY A 170 12.35 15.89 11.20
N TRP A 171 13.63 16.21 11.21
CA TRP A 171 14.24 17.29 11.98
C TRP A 171 14.50 18.49 11.07
N ASP A 172 14.40 19.70 11.63
CA ASP A 172 14.79 20.97 11.00
C ASP A 172 16.28 21.28 11.13
#